data_AF-A0A518BVZ5-F1
#
_entry.id   AF-A0A518BVZ5-F1
#
_cell.length_a   1.000
_cell.length_b   1.000
_cell.length_c   1.000
_cell.angle_alpha   90.00
_cell.angle_beta   90.00
_cell.angle_gamma   90.00
#
_symmetry.space_group_name_H-M   'P 1'
#
loop_
_entity.id
_entity.type
_entity.pdbx_description
1 polymer ?
#
loop_
_entity_poly.entity_id
_entity_poly.type
_entity_poly.pdbx_seq_one_letter_code
_entity_poly.pdbx_strand_id
1 'polypeptide(L)'
;MLLLAVVAVISACGPSRTEQLPGAERLPGDAPKKARWLVNPYDADLRRAAISEVTDEGLVRVEPYTTLLHELLGDEDPTVRSAAVRALMSEPDVADVDVLIPLLWDEVEYVRWECTAALARVHALRAVPPLTRVVRSDFSEEVRAGAARALGQYREPWVVDILVGALDDSSFMVSRAAERSLETLTGQSLGSDPAAWAAWIKASGDSLFAEARTYRYQPYVRPPKMMDRLTPWQDRDLTPRRPVSDPDDEIRASGG
;
A
#
# COMPACT_ATOMS: atom_id res chain seq x y z
N MET A 1 12.94 -38.79 -60.99
CA MET A 1 12.46 -37.64 -60.20
C MET A 1 12.64 -37.96 -58.73
N LEU A 2 13.76 -37.54 -58.13
CA LEU A 2 14.02 -37.70 -56.70
C LEU A 2 13.28 -36.60 -55.92
N LEU A 3 12.43 -36.99 -54.97
CA LEU A 3 11.91 -36.09 -53.93
C LEU A 3 12.98 -35.89 -52.85
N LEU A 4 13.40 -34.64 -52.65
CA LEU A 4 14.21 -34.20 -51.51
C LEU A 4 13.27 -33.89 -50.34
N ALA A 5 13.30 -34.72 -49.30
CA ALA A 5 12.68 -34.43 -48.01
C ALA A 5 13.63 -33.54 -47.21
N VAL A 6 13.28 -32.25 -47.07
CA VAL A 6 13.93 -31.34 -46.13
C VAL A 6 13.36 -31.62 -44.75
N VAL A 7 14.07 -32.41 -43.94
CA VAL A 7 13.78 -32.56 -42.51
C VAL A 7 14.30 -31.29 -41.83
N ALA A 8 13.37 -30.41 -41.46
CA ALA A 8 13.66 -29.30 -40.57
C ALA A 8 14.03 -29.87 -39.19
N VAL A 9 15.31 -29.78 -38.83
CA VAL A 9 15.77 -29.97 -37.46
C VAL A 9 15.26 -28.79 -36.66
N ILE A 10 14.10 -28.95 -36.03
CA ILE A 10 13.67 -28.06 -34.95
C ILE A 10 14.66 -28.28 -33.83
N SER A 11 15.62 -27.37 -33.71
CA SER A 11 16.52 -27.28 -32.56
C SER A 11 15.65 -27.07 -31.33
N ALA A 12 15.38 -28.15 -30.60
CA ALA A 12 14.80 -28.10 -29.27
C ALA A 12 15.85 -27.45 -28.35
N CYS A 13 15.88 -26.11 -28.32
CA CYS A 13 16.38 -25.41 -27.15
C CYS A 13 15.49 -25.84 -25.99
N GLY A 14 15.97 -26.80 -25.20
CA GLY A 14 15.36 -27.09 -23.91
C GLY A 14 15.29 -25.81 -23.08
N PRO A 15 14.29 -25.68 -22.18
CA PRO A 15 14.12 -24.47 -21.40
C PRO A 15 15.43 -24.09 -20.72
N SER A 16 15.81 -22.82 -20.86
CA SER A 16 16.92 -22.20 -20.15
C SER A 16 16.82 -22.46 -18.64
N ARG A 17 17.94 -22.49 -17.91
CA ARG A 17 17.95 -22.79 -16.45
C ARG A 17 17.01 -21.88 -15.62
N THR A 18 16.66 -20.71 -16.15
CA THR A 18 15.69 -19.77 -15.58
C THR A 18 14.22 -20.19 -15.74
N GLU A 19 13.92 -21.17 -16.60
CA GLU A 19 12.58 -21.72 -16.87
C GLU A 19 12.28 -22.97 -16.04
N GLN A 20 13.21 -23.43 -15.19
CA GLN A 20 13.03 -24.58 -14.28
C GLN A 20 12.90 -24.16 -12.80
N LEU A 21 12.39 -22.95 -12.53
CA LEU A 21 12.08 -22.53 -11.16
C LEU A 21 10.78 -23.22 -10.69
N PRO A 22 10.74 -23.77 -9.47
CA PRO A 22 9.47 -24.24 -8.90
C PRO A 22 8.43 -23.12 -8.91
N GLY A 23 7.19 -23.42 -9.33
CA GLY A 23 6.13 -22.43 -9.39
C GLY A 23 6.15 -21.53 -10.63
N ALA A 24 7.12 -21.68 -11.54
CA ALA A 24 7.20 -20.87 -12.77
C ALA A 24 6.01 -21.12 -13.71
N GLU A 25 5.33 -22.26 -13.59
CA GLU A 25 4.09 -22.60 -14.29
C GLU A 25 2.91 -21.68 -13.94
N ARG A 26 2.99 -20.97 -12.81
CA ARG A 26 1.98 -20.00 -12.37
C ARG A 26 2.02 -18.71 -13.18
N LEU A 27 3.14 -18.41 -13.83
CA LEU A 27 3.37 -17.18 -14.58
C LEU A 27 3.08 -17.37 -16.08
N PRO A 28 2.61 -16.33 -16.77
CA PRO A 28 2.35 -16.43 -18.20
C PRO A 28 3.65 -16.64 -18.99
N GLY A 29 3.54 -17.27 -20.16
CA GLY A 29 4.69 -17.60 -21.00
C GLY A 29 5.49 -16.37 -21.44
N ASP A 30 4.81 -15.25 -21.63
CA ASP A 30 5.36 -13.93 -21.99
C ASP A 30 5.69 -13.04 -20.78
N ALA A 31 5.72 -13.59 -19.56
CA ALA A 31 6.09 -12.83 -18.37
C ALA A 31 7.48 -12.18 -18.51
N PRO A 32 7.68 -10.92 -18.05
CA PRO A 32 8.98 -10.28 -18.05
C PRO A 32 10.05 -11.17 -17.40
N LYS A 33 11.26 -11.16 -17.97
CA LYS A 33 12.30 -12.11 -17.59
C LYS A 33 12.60 -12.12 -16.09
N LYS A 34 12.68 -10.94 -15.46
CA LYS A 34 12.93 -10.86 -14.01
C LYS A 34 11.69 -11.13 -13.17
N ALA A 35 10.49 -10.85 -13.68
CA ALA A 35 9.25 -11.15 -12.96
C ALA A 35 9.10 -12.66 -12.67
N ARG A 36 9.77 -13.51 -13.46
CA ARG A 36 9.88 -14.96 -13.19
C ARG A 36 10.53 -15.32 -11.86
N TRP A 37 11.30 -14.41 -11.27
CA TRP A 37 11.93 -14.64 -9.98
C TRP A 37 11.03 -14.38 -8.78
N LEU A 38 9.78 -13.92 -8.97
CA LEU A 38 8.81 -13.80 -7.86
C LEU A 38 8.64 -15.12 -7.10
N VAL A 39 8.64 -16.23 -7.83
CA VAL A 39 8.46 -17.59 -7.28
C VAL A 39 9.78 -18.25 -6.88
N ASN A 40 10.90 -17.53 -6.93
CA ASN A 40 12.20 -18.12 -6.61
C ASN A 40 12.31 -18.44 -5.10
N PRO A 41 12.38 -19.71 -4.70
CA PRO A 41 12.35 -20.07 -3.28
C PRO A 41 13.72 -19.90 -2.60
N TYR A 42 14.79 -19.65 -3.35
CA TYR A 42 16.17 -19.75 -2.84
C TYR A 42 16.85 -18.41 -2.59
N ASP A 43 16.40 -17.35 -3.26
CA ASP A 43 17.16 -16.10 -3.34
C ASP A 43 16.25 -14.87 -3.20
N ALA A 44 16.37 -14.22 -2.04
CA ALA A 44 15.62 -13.00 -1.71
C ALA A 44 15.98 -11.82 -2.62
N ASP A 45 17.22 -11.72 -3.10
CA ASP A 45 17.66 -10.65 -3.99
C ASP A 45 16.98 -10.77 -5.35
N LEU A 46 16.86 -12.00 -5.85
CA LEU A 46 16.14 -12.30 -7.08
C LEU A 46 14.63 -12.02 -6.92
N ARG A 47 14.02 -12.36 -5.78
CA ARG A 47 12.62 -12.00 -5.49
C ARG A 47 12.42 -10.49 -5.47
N ARG A 48 13.30 -9.73 -4.80
CA ARG A 48 13.24 -8.26 -4.79
C ARG A 48 13.41 -7.65 -6.18
N ALA A 49 14.35 -8.16 -6.97
CA ALA A 49 14.53 -7.72 -8.35
C ALA A 49 13.28 -7.98 -9.21
N ALA A 50 12.58 -9.10 -8.95
CA ALA A 50 11.31 -9.42 -9.59
C ALA A 50 10.21 -8.43 -9.21
N ILE A 51 10.10 -8.09 -7.92
CA ILE A 51 9.13 -7.11 -7.40
C ILE A 51 9.36 -5.74 -8.07
N SER A 52 10.61 -5.30 -8.18
CA SER A 52 10.95 -4.05 -8.88
C SER A 52 10.52 -4.10 -10.34
N GLU A 53 10.81 -5.18 -11.06
CA GLU A 53 10.40 -5.34 -12.46
C GLU A 53 8.88 -5.25 -12.62
N VAL A 54 8.12 -5.97 -11.79
CA VAL A 54 6.64 -5.96 -11.81
C VAL A 54 6.09 -4.55 -11.56
N THR A 55 6.73 -3.81 -10.65
CA THR A 55 6.35 -2.42 -10.33
C THR A 55 6.62 -1.49 -11.51
N ASP A 56 7.80 -1.57 -12.11
CA ASP A 56 8.23 -0.73 -13.23
C ASP A 56 7.33 -0.95 -14.46
N GLU A 57 7.05 -2.21 -14.78
CA GLU A 57 6.16 -2.62 -15.88
C GLU A 57 4.68 -2.30 -15.61
N GLY A 58 4.31 -1.95 -14.36
CA GLY A 58 2.92 -1.63 -13.99
C GLY A 58 2.01 -2.86 -13.99
N LEU A 59 2.56 -3.99 -13.54
CA LEU A 59 1.88 -5.27 -13.45
C LEU A 59 1.34 -5.55 -12.04
N VAL A 60 1.49 -4.61 -11.10
CA VAL A 60 1.08 -4.75 -9.68
C VAL A 60 -0.39 -5.14 -9.52
N ARG A 61 -1.27 -4.67 -10.42
CA ARG A 61 -2.71 -4.95 -10.43
C ARG A 61 -3.14 -5.92 -11.53
N VAL A 62 -2.21 -6.75 -12.01
CA VAL A 62 -2.44 -7.72 -13.07
C VAL A 62 -2.20 -9.12 -12.50
N GLU A 63 -3.17 -10.01 -12.65
CA GLU A 63 -2.97 -11.42 -12.26
C GLU A 63 -2.00 -12.12 -13.22
N PRO A 64 -1.15 -13.04 -12.73
CA PRO A 64 -1.07 -13.56 -11.35
C PRO A 64 -0.15 -12.74 -10.42
N TYR A 65 0.39 -11.61 -10.89
CA TYR A 65 1.40 -10.84 -10.15
C TYR A 65 0.85 -10.24 -8.86
N THR A 66 -0.40 -9.77 -8.85
CA THR A 66 -1.06 -9.28 -7.62
C THR A 66 -1.07 -10.38 -6.55
N THR A 67 -1.55 -11.57 -6.90
CA THR A 67 -1.58 -12.73 -5.99
C THR A 67 -0.18 -13.09 -5.48
N LEU A 68 0.82 -13.10 -6.36
CA LEU A 68 2.21 -13.38 -5.96
C LEU A 68 2.78 -12.29 -5.04
N LEU A 69 2.47 -11.02 -5.27
CA LEU A 69 2.88 -9.93 -4.38
C LEU A 69 2.23 -10.07 -2.99
N HIS A 70 0.96 -10.50 -2.92
CA HIS A 70 0.30 -10.79 -1.65
C HIS A 70 0.96 -11.94 -0.90
N GLU A 71 1.38 -13.00 -1.60
CA GLU A 71 2.13 -14.10 -0.99
C GLU A 71 3.48 -13.63 -0.42
N LEU A 72 4.18 -12.76 -1.14
CA LEU A 72 5.46 -12.19 -0.71
C LEU A 72 5.36 -11.24 0.50
N LEU A 73 4.14 -10.85 0.91
CA LEU A 73 3.95 -10.19 2.21
C LEU A 73 4.25 -11.14 3.38
N GLY A 74 4.17 -12.46 3.17
CA GLY A 74 4.53 -13.48 4.15
C GLY A 74 5.93 -14.09 3.96
N ASP A 75 6.79 -13.46 3.16
CA ASP A 75 8.13 -13.99 2.85
C ASP A 75 9.02 -14.10 4.09
N GLU A 76 9.90 -15.10 4.13
CA GLU A 76 10.86 -15.29 5.23
C GLU A 76 11.81 -14.08 5.36
N ASP A 77 12.17 -13.48 4.23
CA ASP A 77 13.09 -12.35 4.19
C ASP A 77 12.31 -11.03 4.37
N PRO A 78 12.60 -10.26 5.45
CA PRO A 78 11.87 -9.03 5.73
C PRO A 78 12.08 -7.94 4.68
N THR A 79 13.19 -7.97 3.93
CA THR A 79 13.44 -7.03 2.84
C THR A 79 12.56 -7.34 1.62
N VAL A 80 12.18 -8.61 1.41
CA VAL A 80 11.18 -9.04 0.42
C VAL A 80 9.79 -8.58 0.85
N ARG A 81 9.40 -8.80 2.12
CA ARG A 81 8.12 -8.32 2.66
C ARG A 81 7.96 -6.81 2.48
N SER A 82 8.97 -6.03 2.87
CA SER A 82 9.00 -4.57 2.67
C SER A 82 8.92 -4.18 1.19
N ALA A 83 9.60 -4.90 0.29
CA ALA A 83 9.52 -4.63 -1.14
C ALA A 83 8.11 -4.90 -1.69
N ALA A 84 7.44 -5.97 -1.25
CA ALA A 84 6.07 -6.28 -1.64
C ALA A 84 5.07 -5.21 -1.17
N VAL A 85 5.21 -4.73 0.08
CA VAL A 85 4.43 -3.58 0.59
C VAL A 85 4.62 -2.36 -0.30
N ARG A 86 5.86 -1.98 -0.60
CA ARG A 86 6.16 -0.82 -1.45
C ARG A 86 5.63 -0.96 -2.88
N ALA A 87 5.65 -2.17 -3.44
CA ALA A 87 5.09 -2.45 -4.75
C ALA A 87 3.57 -2.25 -4.77
N LEU A 88 2.84 -2.81 -3.81
CA LEU A 88 1.38 -2.61 -3.68
C LEU A 88 1.04 -1.13 -3.45
N MET A 89 1.86 -0.41 -2.67
CA MET A 89 1.74 1.03 -2.45
C MET A 89 2.02 1.90 -3.69
N SER A 90 2.68 1.37 -4.71
CA SER A 90 2.89 2.12 -5.96
C SER A 90 1.56 2.36 -6.69
N GLU A 91 0.60 1.44 -6.50
CA GLU A 91 -0.76 1.51 -7.03
C GLU A 91 -1.79 1.16 -5.93
N PRO A 92 -1.94 1.94 -4.83
CA PRO A 92 -2.71 1.57 -3.64
C PRO A 92 -4.14 1.10 -3.93
N ASP A 93 -4.58 0.06 -3.21
CA ASP A 93 -5.91 -0.54 -3.35
C ASP A 93 -6.52 -0.82 -1.98
N VAL A 94 -7.78 -0.43 -1.78
CA VAL A 94 -8.58 -0.75 -0.59
C VAL A 94 -8.70 -2.26 -0.36
N ALA A 95 -8.64 -3.08 -1.41
CA ALA A 95 -8.64 -4.53 -1.30
C ALA A 95 -7.40 -5.09 -0.57
N ASP A 96 -6.28 -4.37 -0.56
CA ASP A 96 -5.05 -4.84 0.10
C ASP A 96 -5.05 -4.66 1.62
N VAL A 97 -6.02 -3.92 2.17
CA VAL A 97 -6.00 -3.54 3.59
C VAL A 97 -5.93 -4.77 4.51
N ASP A 98 -6.66 -5.83 4.19
CA ASP A 98 -6.75 -7.02 5.05
C ASP A 98 -5.44 -7.83 5.02
N VAL A 99 -4.70 -7.81 3.90
CA VAL A 99 -3.39 -8.47 3.78
C VAL A 99 -2.24 -7.61 4.31
N LEU A 100 -2.41 -6.28 4.36
CA LEU A 100 -1.43 -5.35 4.91
C LEU A 100 -1.49 -5.26 6.44
N ILE A 101 -2.69 -5.25 7.04
CA ILE A 101 -2.88 -5.11 8.50
C ILE A 101 -1.98 -6.03 9.34
N PRO A 102 -1.81 -7.33 9.02
CA PRO A 102 -0.93 -8.22 9.78
C PRO A 102 0.52 -7.72 9.91
N LEU A 103 1.04 -7.00 8.90
CA LEU A 103 2.40 -6.47 8.88
C LEU A 103 2.62 -5.31 9.87
N LEU A 104 1.56 -4.75 10.45
CA LEU A 104 1.69 -3.83 11.59
C LEU A 104 2.24 -4.51 12.85
N TRP A 105 2.30 -5.84 12.89
CA TRP A 105 2.89 -6.61 13.98
C TRP A 105 4.07 -7.46 13.51
N ASP A 106 4.68 -7.11 12.38
CA ASP A 106 5.89 -7.75 11.89
C ASP A 106 7.02 -7.67 12.92
N GLU A 107 7.83 -8.72 13.02
CA GLU A 107 8.97 -8.76 13.95
C GLU A 107 10.00 -7.66 13.64
N VAL A 108 10.09 -7.25 12.37
CA VAL A 108 11.06 -6.28 11.88
C VAL A 108 10.45 -4.88 11.81
N GLU A 109 11.09 -3.95 12.51
CA GLU A 109 10.62 -2.57 12.67
C GLU A 109 10.35 -1.85 11.34
N TYR A 110 11.27 -1.94 10.38
CA TYR A 110 11.09 -1.22 9.11
C TYR A 110 9.92 -1.78 8.28
N VAL A 111 9.56 -3.06 8.45
CA VAL A 111 8.38 -3.63 7.78
C VAL A 111 7.11 -3.05 8.40
N ARG A 112 7.05 -2.95 9.74
CA ARG A 112 5.95 -2.29 10.44
C ARG A 112 5.82 -0.82 10.01
N TRP A 113 6.94 -0.10 9.93
CA TRP A 113 6.97 1.30 9.49
C TRP A 113 6.43 1.45 8.06
N GLU A 114 6.90 0.64 7.11
CA GLU A 114 6.39 0.64 5.72
C GLU A 114 4.89 0.35 5.68
N CYS A 115 4.40 -0.58 6.50
CA CYS A 115 2.97 -0.88 6.60
C CYS A 115 2.15 0.33 7.08
N THR A 116 2.64 1.10 8.06
CA THR A 116 1.95 2.34 8.47
C THR A 116 1.84 3.34 7.31
N ALA A 117 2.90 3.46 6.49
CA ALA A 117 2.90 4.31 5.31
C ALA A 117 1.95 3.79 4.22
N ALA A 118 1.85 2.46 4.07
CA ALA A 118 0.92 1.82 3.15
C ALA A 118 -0.53 2.14 3.50
N LEU A 119 -0.90 1.90 4.75
CA LEU A 119 -2.26 2.13 5.24
C LEU A 119 -2.63 3.62 5.23
N ALA A 120 -1.67 4.54 5.32
CA ALA A 120 -1.94 5.97 5.11
C ALA A 120 -2.46 6.29 3.69
N ARG A 121 -2.09 5.48 2.68
CA ARG A 121 -2.44 5.71 1.26
C ARG A 121 -3.65 4.92 0.79
N VAL A 122 -4.02 3.86 1.50
CA VAL A 122 -5.16 3.00 1.16
C VAL A 122 -6.48 3.64 1.60
N HIS A 123 -6.48 4.45 2.67
CA HIS A 123 -7.66 5.13 3.21
C HIS A 123 -8.87 4.21 3.49
N ALA A 124 -8.61 3.00 4.00
CA ALA A 124 -9.67 2.07 4.39
C ALA A 124 -9.93 2.18 5.90
N LEU A 125 -11.14 2.60 6.31
CA LEU A 125 -11.48 2.85 7.72
C LEU A 125 -11.17 1.69 8.68
N ARG A 126 -11.21 0.45 8.18
CA ARG A 126 -10.82 -0.75 8.94
C ARG A 126 -9.36 -0.78 9.39
N ALA A 127 -8.49 0.06 8.81
CA ALA A 127 -7.11 0.24 9.25
C ALA A 127 -6.99 1.11 10.53
N VAL A 128 -8.02 1.90 10.88
CA VAL A 128 -7.97 2.83 12.02
C VAL A 128 -7.77 2.09 13.36
N PRO A 129 -8.52 1.03 13.71
CA PRO A 129 -8.30 0.34 14.99
C PRO A 129 -6.91 -0.30 15.11
N PRO A 130 -6.37 -1.02 14.09
CA PRO A 130 -4.98 -1.49 14.10
C PRO A 130 -3.95 -0.36 14.25
N LEU A 131 -4.07 0.72 13.48
CA LEU A 131 -3.16 1.88 13.57
C LEU A 131 -3.21 2.54 14.96
N THR A 132 -4.40 2.62 15.57
CA THR A 132 -4.57 3.13 16.94
C THR A 132 -3.78 2.29 17.95
N ARG A 133 -3.77 0.97 17.80
CA ARG A 133 -2.97 0.09 18.65
C ARG A 133 -1.47 0.32 18.44
N VAL A 134 -1.02 0.52 17.21
CA VAL A 134 0.38 0.82 16.89
C VAL A 134 0.81 2.13 17.55
N VAL A 135 0.04 3.20 17.40
CA VAL A 135 0.30 4.51 18.06
C VAL A 135 0.45 4.38 19.57
N ARG A 136 -0.24 3.44 20.22
CA ARG A 136 -0.23 3.30 21.68
C ARG A 136 0.84 2.35 22.22
N SER A 137 1.29 1.38 21.42
CA SER A 137 2.02 0.23 21.97
C SER A 137 3.24 -0.24 21.17
N ASP A 138 3.53 0.32 19.99
CA ASP A 138 4.77 -0.05 19.29
C ASP A 138 6.00 0.43 20.06
N PHE A 139 7.02 -0.42 20.13
CA PHE A 139 8.28 -0.10 20.80
C PHE A 139 9.05 1.00 20.07
N SER A 140 8.98 1.04 18.74
CA SER A 140 9.67 2.04 17.92
C SER A 140 8.86 3.34 17.85
N GLU A 141 9.49 4.45 18.21
CA GLU A 141 8.88 5.77 18.09
C GLU A 141 8.66 6.17 16.62
N GLU A 142 9.48 5.70 15.70
CA GLU A 142 9.33 5.90 14.27
C GLU A 142 8.05 5.23 13.75
N VAL A 143 7.78 4.01 14.20
CA VAL A 143 6.56 3.27 13.84
C VAL A 143 5.32 3.92 14.48
N ARG A 144 5.38 4.31 15.76
CA ARG A 144 4.28 5.06 16.41
C ARG A 144 3.99 6.38 15.68
N ALA A 145 5.02 7.14 15.32
CA ALA A 145 4.89 8.38 14.56
C ALA A 145 4.37 8.14 13.13
N GLY A 146 4.73 7.00 12.52
CA GLY A 146 4.18 6.53 11.24
C GLY A 146 2.69 6.30 11.32
N ALA A 147 2.24 5.58 12.35
CA ALA A 147 0.83 5.32 12.56
C ALA A 147 0.02 6.59 12.89
N ALA A 148 0.58 7.54 13.67
CA ALA A 148 -0.05 8.84 13.92
C ALA A 148 -0.23 9.64 12.62
N ARG A 149 0.79 9.65 11.74
CA ARG A 149 0.70 10.25 10.40
C ARG A 149 -0.35 9.58 9.53
N ALA A 150 -0.45 8.26 9.60
CA ALA A 150 -1.44 7.49 8.85
C ALA A 150 -2.86 7.83 9.29
N LEU A 151 -3.11 7.91 10.61
CA LEU A 151 -4.39 8.32 11.19
C LEU A 151 -4.82 9.73 10.72
N GLY A 152 -3.88 10.65 10.47
CA GLY A 152 -4.16 11.95 9.85
C GLY A 152 -4.76 11.90 8.43
N GLN A 153 -4.96 10.71 7.87
CA GLN A 153 -5.61 10.48 6.57
C GLN A 153 -7.06 9.94 6.70
N TYR A 154 -7.60 9.92 7.92
CA TYR A 154 -8.94 9.40 8.23
C TYR A 154 -9.75 10.47 8.97
N ARG A 155 -10.73 11.07 8.28
CA ARG A 155 -11.61 12.13 8.83
C ARG A 155 -12.75 11.56 9.65
N GLU A 156 -12.41 10.98 10.79
CA GLU A 156 -13.40 10.46 11.73
C GLU A 156 -13.29 11.18 13.08
N PRO A 157 -14.40 11.56 13.74
CA PRO A 157 -14.35 12.27 15.02
C PRO A 157 -13.50 11.52 16.07
N TRP A 158 -13.64 10.20 16.16
CA TRP A 158 -12.86 9.39 17.11
C TRP A 158 -11.36 9.31 16.77
N VAL A 159 -10.97 9.55 15.51
CA VAL A 159 -9.55 9.64 15.12
C VAL A 159 -8.92 10.90 15.69
N VAL A 160 -9.68 12.00 15.79
CA VAL A 160 -9.22 13.23 16.43
C VAL A 160 -8.87 12.95 17.89
N ASP A 161 -9.75 12.27 18.64
CA ASP A 161 -9.50 11.91 20.04
C ASP A 161 -8.24 11.03 20.21
N ILE A 162 -8.04 10.07 19.29
CA ILE A 162 -6.84 9.21 19.30
C ILE A 162 -5.58 10.05 19.12
N LEU A 163 -5.58 10.98 18.17
CA LEU A 163 -4.44 11.85 17.89
C LEU A 163 -4.18 12.85 19.02
N VAL A 164 -5.23 13.37 19.68
CA VAL A 164 -5.08 14.21 20.87
C VAL A 164 -4.37 13.43 21.99
N GLY A 165 -4.74 12.17 22.22
CA GLY A 165 -4.03 11.32 23.19
C GLY A 165 -2.57 11.05 22.80
N ALA A 166 -2.24 11.04 21.51
CA ALA A 166 -0.86 10.86 21.04
C ALA A 166 0.03 12.10 21.19
N LEU A 167 -0.54 13.27 21.53
CA LEU A 167 0.24 14.47 21.88
C LEU A 167 1.03 14.29 23.18
N ASP A 168 0.54 13.44 24.09
CA ASP A 168 1.20 13.11 25.37
C ASP A 168 2.28 12.01 25.24
N ASP A 169 2.57 11.53 24.03
CA ASP A 169 3.66 10.56 23.84
C ASP A 169 5.01 11.18 24.25
N SER A 170 5.80 10.40 25.00
CA SER A 170 7.15 10.78 25.44
C SER A 170 8.10 11.14 24.30
N SER A 171 7.87 10.60 23.11
CA SER A 171 8.64 10.91 21.92
C SER A 171 8.13 12.18 21.25
N PHE A 172 9.04 13.14 21.07
CA PHE A 172 8.77 14.35 20.28
C PHE A 172 8.35 14.03 18.83
N MET A 173 8.85 12.93 18.25
CA MET A 173 8.48 12.55 16.88
C MET A 173 7.00 12.15 16.78
N VAL A 174 6.49 11.46 17.80
CA VAL A 174 5.11 10.99 17.84
C VAL A 174 4.16 12.16 18.11
N SER A 175 4.43 12.97 19.13
CA SER A 175 3.58 14.13 19.45
C SER A 175 3.56 15.15 18.30
N ARG A 176 4.69 15.41 17.63
CA ARG A 176 4.74 16.28 16.45
C ARG A 176 4.01 15.68 15.24
N ALA A 177 4.04 14.37 15.07
CA ALA A 177 3.27 13.68 14.03
C ALA A 177 1.76 13.79 14.29
N ALA A 178 1.35 13.63 15.55
CA ALA A 178 -0.03 13.77 15.98
C ALA A 178 -0.55 15.20 15.79
N GLU A 179 0.19 16.21 16.25
CA GLU A 179 -0.12 17.63 16.05
C GLU A 179 -0.36 17.95 14.57
N ARG A 180 0.59 17.60 13.68
CA ARG A 180 0.45 17.84 12.24
C ARG A 180 -0.75 17.13 11.61
N SER A 181 -1.07 15.95 12.13
CA SER A 181 -2.22 15.16 11.67
C SER A 181 -3.54 15.83 12.10
N LEU A 182 -3.61 16.34 13.33
CA LEU A 182 -4.73 17.15 13.82
C LEU A 182 -4.89 18.43 12.99
N GLU A 183 -3.81 19.15 12.68
CA GLU A 183 -3.90 20.34 11.81
C GLU A 183 -4.40 19.98 10.40
N THR A 184 -4.00 18.82 9.88
CA THR A 184 -4.44 18.36 8.56
C THR A 184 -5.93 18.04 8.58
N LEU A 185 -6.39 17.31 9.59
CA LEU A 185 -7.79 16.92 9.71
C LEU A 185 -8.72 18.09 10.02
N THR A 186 -8.30 19.02 10.89
CA THR A 186 -9.20 20.06 11.45
C THR A 186 -8.98 21.45 10.87
N GLY A 187 -7.85 21.70 10.22
CA GLY A 187 -7.41 23.04 9.80
C GLY A 187 -6.76 23.88 10.91
N GLN A 188 -6.95 23.50 12.16
CA GLN A 188 -6.55 24.28 13.33
C GLN A 188 -5.09 24.06 13.72
N SER A 189 -4.49 25.06 14.37
CA SER A 189 -3.14 24.97 14.93
C SER A 189 -3.19 25.36 16.40
N LEU A 190 -3.44 24.38 17.26
CA LEU A 190 -3.54 24.56 18.73
C LEU A 190 -2.28 24.08 19.46
N GLY A 191 -1.23 23.69 18.72
CA GLY A 191 0.02 23.18 19.27
C GLY A 191 -0.11 21.77 19.85
N SER A 192 0.76 21.48 20.82
CA SER A 192 0.88 20.16 21.46
C SER A 192 0.10 20.03 22.77
N ASP A 193 -0.77 20.98 23.13
CA ASP A 193 -1.55 20.95 24.37
C ASP A 193 -2.86 20.14 24.18
N PRO A 194 -2.99 18.94 24.78
CA PRO A 194 -4.21 18.15 24.65
C PRO A 194 -5.45 18.86 25.21
N ALA A 195 -5.30 19.70 26.23
CA ALA A 195 -6.43 20.40 26.86
C ALA A 195 -7.03 21.46 25.92
N ALA A 196 -6.18 22.17 25.18
CA ALA A 196 -6.61 23.12 24.15
C ALA A 196 -7.40 22.40 23.04
N TRP A 197 -6.91 21.26 22.57
CA TRP A 197 -7.63 20.44 21.58
C TRP A 197 -8.97 19.92 22.13
N ALA A 198 -9.01 19.40 23.35
CA ALA A 198 -10.25 18.91 23.96
C ALA A 198 -11.30 20.02 24.12
N ALA A 199 -10.88 21.22 24.54
CA ALA A 199 -11.76 22.39 24.65
C ALA A 199 -12.33 22.80 23.29
N TRP A 200 -11.49 22.81 22.25
CA TRP A 200 -11.90 23.11 20.88
C TRP A 200 -12.86 22.05 20.32
N ILE A 201 -12.56 20.75 20.45
CA ILE A 201 -13.43 19.65 20.00
C ILE A 201 -14.84 19.79 20.59
N LYS A 202 -14.93 20.08 21.89
CA LYS A 202 -16.22 20.30 22.58
C LYS A 202 -16.97 21.52 22.03
N ALA A 203 -16.26 22.58 21.64
CA ALA A 203 -16.86 23.79 21.09
C ALA A 203 -17.30 23.62 19.63
N SER A 204 -16.62 22.78 18.86
CA SER A 204 -16.83 22.60 17.41
C SER A 204 -18.08 21.79 17.04
N GLY A 205 -18.55 20.88 17.90
CA GLY A 205 -19.71 20.03 17.62
C GLY A 205 -19.54 19.26 16.30
N ASP A 206 -20.51 19.36 15.39
CA ASP A 206 -20.49 18.66 14.08
C ASP A 206 -19.53 19.28 13.05
N SER A 207 -18.89 20.42 13.37
CA SER A 207 -18.04 21.18 12.43
C SER A 207 -16.54 20.87 12.54
N LEU A 208 -16.16 19.70 13.10
CA LEU A 208 -14.76 19.32 13.34
C LEU A 208 -13.86 19.38 12.09
N PHE A 209 -14.44 19.12 10.91
CA PHE A 209 -13.69 19.02 9.65
C PHE A 209 -14.01 20.15 8.66
N ALA A 210 -14.70 21.21 9.11
CA ALA A 210 -15.13 22.30 8.23
C ALA A 210 -13.95 23.03 7.55
N GLU A 211 -12.83 23.14 8.25
CA GLU A 211 -11.60 23.78 7.75
C GLU A 211 -10.50 22.75 7.42
N ALA A 212 -10.88 21.47 7.26
CA ALA A 212 -9.95 20.38 6.99
C ALA A 212 -9.06 20.68 5.77
N ARG A 213 -7.75 20.56 5.94
CA ARG A 213 -6.80 20.73 4.85
C ARG A 213 -6.89 19.54 3.89
N THR A 214 -6.40 19.74 2.67
CA THR A 214 -6.26 18.65 1.72
C THR A 214 -5.38 17.56 2.32
N TYR A 215 -5.78 16.29 2.16
CA TYR A 215 -4.99 15.17 2.67
C TYR A 215 -3.54 15.22 2.21
N ARG A 216 -2.63 14.79 3.09
CA ARG A 216 -1.20 14.68 2.74
C ARG A 216 -0.99 13.66 1.64
N TYR A 217 -1.75 12.56 1.68
CA TYR A 217 -1.82 11.57 0.62
C TYR A 217 -3.13 11.77 -0.13
N GLN A 218 -3.04 12.26 -1.36
CA GLN A 218 -4.20 12.40 -2.23
C GLN A 218 -4.70 11.02 -2.70
N PRO A 219 -6.00 10.88 -3.04
CA PRO A 219 -6.52 9.71 -3.72
C PRO A 219 -5.60 9.32 -4.88
N TYR A 220 -5.18 8.06 -4.92
CA TYR A 220 -4.24 7.62 -5.94
C TYR A 220 -4.90 7.63 -7.31
N VAL A 221 -4.30 8.37 -8.24
CA VAL A 221 -4.61 8.32 -9.66
C VAL A 221 -3.43 7.68 -10.36
N ARG A 222 -3.62 6.51 -10.97
CA ARG A 222 -2.57 5.88 -11.76
C ARG A 222 -2.30 6.73 -13.00
N PRO A 223 -1.10 7.32 -13.16
CA PRO A 223 -0.79 8.05 -14.38
C PRO A 223 -0.73 7.08 -15.57
N PRO A 224 -1.25 7.44 -16.75
CA PRO A 224 -1.18 6.58 -17.92
C PRO A 224 0.29 6.38 -18.33
N LYS A 225 0.76 5.12 -18.27
CA LYS A 225 2.08 4.69 -18.72
C LYS A 225 2.11 4.57 -20.25
N MET A 226 3.31 4.49 -20.82
CA MET A 226 3.51 4.31 -22.26
C MET A 226 2.73 3.11 -22.80
N MET A 227 2.75 1.98 -22.08
CA MET A 227 2.01 0.79 -22.50
C MET A 227 0.50 0.98 -22.49
N ASP A 228 -0.07 1.76 -21.56
CA ASP A 228 -1.52 2.03 -21.56
C ASP A 228 -1.94 2.81 -22.83
N ARG A 229 -1.04 3.64 -23.37
CA ARG A 229 -1.26 4.35 -24.65
C ARG A 229 -1.15 3.42 -25.85
N LEU A 230 -0.36 2.35 -25.73
CA LEU A 230 -0.13 1.38 -26.79
C LEU A 230 -1.14 0.21 -26.76
N THR A 231 -1.82 -0.01 -25.64
CA THR A 231 -2.82 -1.06 -25.46
C THR A 231 -4.17 -0.51 -24.96
N PRO A 232 -4.81 0.46 -25.65
CA PRO A 232 -6.07 1.07 -25.19
C PRO A 232 -7.27 0.10 -25.15
N TRP A 233 -7.16 -1.07 -25.78
CA TRP A 233 -8.17 -2.14 -25.72
C TRP A 233 -8.04 -3.05 -24.50
N GLN A 234 -6.94 -2.96 -23.75
CA GLN A 234 -6.84 -3.60 -22.45
C GLN A 234 -7.59 -2.71 -21.46
N ASP A 235 -8.75 -3.16 -21.01
CA ASP A 235 -9.58 -2.44 -20.06
C ASP A 235 -8.84 -2.40 -18.71
N ARG A 236 -8.14 -1.30 -18.46
CA ARG A 236 -7.39 -1.05 -17.24
C ARG A 236 -8.10 0.06 -16.50
N ASP A 237 -8.58 -0.24 -15.30
CA ASP A 237 -9.23 0.76 -14.47
C ASP A 237 -8.22 1.83 -14.03
N LEU A 238 -8.30 3.01 -14.65
CA LEU A 238 -7.51 4.20 -14.32
C LEU A 238 -8.27 5.15 -13.39
N THR A 239 -9.46 4.75 -12.90
CA THR A 239 -10.23 5.61 -12.02
C THR A 239 -9.45 5.84 -10.72
N PRO A 240 -9.40 7.09 -10.23
CA PRO A 240 -8.86 7.37 -8.91
C PRO A 240 -9.56 6.50 -7.88
N ARG A 241 -8.82 5.64 -7.18
CA ARG A 241 -9.38 4.91 -6.04
C ARG A 241 -9.57 5.92 -4.91
N ARG A 242 -10.78 6.49 -4.83
CA ARG A 242 -11.14 7.44 -3.78
C ARG A 242 -11.11 6.73 -2.44
N PRO A 243 -10.66 7.41 -1.37
CA PRO A 243 -10.91 6.99 0.00
C PRO A 243 -12.37 6.59 0.17
N VAL A 244 -12.62 5.35 0.58
CA VAL A 244 -13.95 4.92 1.01
C VAL A 244 -14.11 5.42 2.44
N SER A 245 -14.23 6.74 2.60
CA SER A 245 -14.39 7.38 3.90
C SER A 245 -15.81 7.92 4.13
N ASP A 246 -16.72 7.74 3.18
CA ASP A 246 -18.11 8.17 3.36
C ASP A 246 -19.07 7.02 3.00
N PRO A 247 -19.81 6.46 3.97
CA PRO A 247 -20.91 5.52 3.70
C PRO A 247 -21.94 6.10 2.72
N ASP A 248 -22.06 7.44 2.64
CA ASP A 248 -22.98 8.12 1.72
C ASP A 248 -22.44 8.23 0.27
N ASP A 249 -21.13 8.01 0.04
CA ASP A 249 -20.55 8.12 -1.30
C ASP A 249 -20.88 6.90 -2.18
N GLU A 250 -21.02 5.70 -1.62
CA GLU A 250 -21.49 4.51 -2.38
C GLU A 250 -22.97 4.61 -2.78
N ILE A 251 -23.80 5.23 -1.92
CA ILE A 251 -25.24 5.43 -2.18
C ILE A 251 -25.46 6.45 -3.30
N ARG A 252 -24.59 7.46 -3.43
CA ARG A 252 -24.66 8.46 -4.52
C ARG A 252 -24.07 7.94 -5.83
N ALA A 253 -23.06 7.08 -5.80
CA ALA A 253 -22.44 6.50 -7.00
C ALA A 253 -23.28 5.39 -7.65
N SER A 254 -24.13 4.71 -6.89
CA SER A 254 -25.01 3.63 -7.37
C SER A 254 -26.44 4.09 -7.75
N GLY A 255 -26.75 5.37 -7.55
CA GLY A 255 -28.08 5.96 -7.77
C GLY A 255 -28.18 6.94 -8.96
N GLY A 256 -27.24 6.92 -9.90
CA GLY A 256 -27.20 7.80 -11.09
C GLY A 256 -27.52 7.09 -12.39
#